data_AF-A0A7C1SIG5-F1
#
_entry.id   AF-A0A7C1SIG5-F1
#
_cell.length_a   1.000
_cell.length_b   1.000
_cell.length_c   1.000
_cell.angle_alpha   90.00
_cell.angle_beta   90.00
_cell.angle_gamma   90.00
#
_symmetry.space_group_name_H-M   'P 1'
#
loop_
_entity.id
_entity.type
_entity.pdbx_description
1 polymer ?
#
loop_
_entity_poly.entity_id
_entity_poly.type
_entity_poly.pdbx_seq_one_letter_code
_entity_poly.pdbx_strand_id
1 'polypeptide(L)'
;MKITVTGRNVDVTPALRQYAEDKVGKFEKYLQKITEATVTFSIQKHFHKVDVLIRANGTVLQAEGVTEELYASIDEATAKLDKQARRLKDKKTSRRKGDAGKNKGEALPTATTPSEVGDEVSEDVTIIRQDFEMKPMPPDEAAMQLDLEAGMDFMVFTNSETGLFSVIYKRKDGNYGLVEPVAK
;
A
#
# COMPACT_ATOMS: atom_id res chain seq x y z
N MET A 1 19.07 -17.78 4.16
CA MET A 1 17.91 -16.96 4.55
C MET A 1 17.48 -17.35 5.96
N LYS A 2 17.22 -16.39 6.86
CA LYS A 2 16.56 -16.67 8.14
C LYS A 2 15.07 -16.34 8.01
N ILE A 3 14.21 -17.33 8.22
CA ILE A 3 12.75 -17.15 8.24
C ILE A 3 12.30 -17.22 9.68
N THR A 4 11.67 -16.15 10.17
CA THR A 4 11.07 -16.09 11.49
C THR A 4 9.56 -16.03 11.31
N VAL A 5 8.87 -17.03 11.84
CA VAL A 5 7.41 -17.09 11.82
C VAL A 5 6.87 -16.80 13.21
N THR A 6 6.10 -15.72 13.34
CA THR A 6 5.49 -15.28 14.60
C THR A 6 3.97 -15.26 14.49
N GLY A 7 3.29 -15.81 15.49
CA GLY A 7 1.83 -15.73 15.63
C GLY A 7 1.46 -14.79 16.76
N ARG A 8 0.60 -13.82 16.48
CA ARG A 8 -0.01 -12.93 17.47
C ARG A 8 -1.47 -13.34 17.63
N ASN A 9 -1.78 -14.00 18.74
CA ASN A 9 -3.08 -14.61 19.02
C ASN A 9 -3.47 -15.74 18.05
N VAL A 10 -2.47 -16.47 17.53
CA VAL A 10 -2.68 -17.62 16.63
C VAL A 10 -1.70 -18.72 16.99
N ASP A 11 -2.20 -19.95 17.10
CA ASP A 11 -1.35 -21.14 17.15
C ASP A 11 -0.86 -21.48 15.75
N VAL A 12 0.43 -21.19 15.50
CA VAL A 12 1.07 -21.51 14.23
C VAL A 12 1.34 -23.01 14.18
N THR A 13 0.49 -23.75 13.48
CA THR A 13 0.70 -25.19 13.25
C THR A 13 1.95 -25.43 12.38
N PRO A 14 2.59 -26.60 12.49
CA PRO A 14 3.75 -26.94 11.65
C PRO A 14 3.43 -26.88 10.15
N ALA A 15 2.21 -27.27 9.76
CA ALA A 15 1.75 -27.20 8.38
C ALA A 15 1.67 -25.75 7.87
N LEU A 16 1.18 -24.82 8.69
CA LEU A 16 1.09 -23.41 8.32
C LEU A 16 2.48 -22.77 8.19
N ARG A 17 3.41 -23.14 9.09
CA ARG A 17 4.81 -22.72 9.01
C ARG A 17 5.43 -23.19 7.70
N GLN A 18 5.31 -24.48 7.38
CA GLN A 18 5.86 -25.05 6.16
C GLN A 18 5.29 -24.36 4.92
N TYR A 19 3.97 -24.11 4.91
CA TYR A 19 3.31 -23.42 3.80
C TYR A 19 3.84 -22.00 3.60
N ALA A 20 4.03 -21.24 4.68
CA ALA A 20 4.62 -19.90 4.61
C ALA A 20 6.09 -19.96 4.15
N GLU A 21 6.88 -20.90 4.65
CA GLU A 21 8.27 -21.10 4.24
C GLU A 21 8.38 -21.45 2.75
N ASP A 22 7.55 -22.37 2.24
CA ASP A 22 7.53 -22.77 0.84
C ASP A 22 7.16 -21.60 -0.09
N LYS A 23 6.18 -20.78 0.33
CA LYS A 23 5.72 -19.60 -0.43
C LYS A 23 6.78 -18.51 -0.44
N VAL A 24 7.38 -18.20 0.71
CA VAL A 24 8.42 -17.18 0.81
C VAL A 24 9.72 -17.65 0.14
N GLY A 25 10.02 -18.96 0.17
CA GLY A 25 11.19 -19.56 -0.49
C GLY A 25 11.17 -19.38 -2.01
N LYS A 26 10.00 -19.25 -2.64
CA LYS A 26 9.92 -18.89 -4.08
C LYS A 26 10.57 -17.53 -4.37
N PHE A 27 10.56 -16.60 -3.42
CA PHE A 27 11.18 -15.29 -3.58
C PHE A 27 12.71 -15.32 -3.52
N GLU A 28 13.34 -16.38 -2.98
CA GLU A 28 14.81 -16.52 -3.03
C GLU A 28 15.32 -16.56 -4.48
N LYS A 29 14.55 -17.18 -5.39
CA LYS A 29 14.92 -17.25 -6.82
C LYS A 29 14.91 -15.86 -7.49
N TYR A 30 14.04 -14.97 -7.02
CA TYR A 30 13.90 -13.62 -7.57
C TYR A 30 14.84 -12.62 -6.89
N LEU A 31 15.04 -12.77 -5.58
CA LEU A 31 15.84 -11.91 -4.73
C LEU A 31 17.12 -12.65 -4.35
N GLN A 32 18.13 -12.60 -5.23
CA GLN A 32 19.40 -13.35 -5.13
C GLN A 32 20.19 -13.21 -3.79
N LYS A 33 19.79 -12.32 -2.88
CA LYS A 33 20.31 -12.20 -1.51
C LYS A 33 19.22 -11.71 -0.56
N ILE A 34 18.41 -12.64 -0.05
CA ILE A 34 17.50 -12.40 1.08
C ILE A 34 18.32 -12.55 2.38
N THR A 35 18.33 -11.49 3.19
CA THR A 35 18.98 -11.52 4.50
C THR A 35 18.05 -12.19 5.52
N GLU A 36 16.84 -11.65 5.66
CA GLU A 36 15.87 -12.05 6.69
C GLU A 36 14.43 -11.89 6.19
N ALA A 37 13.56 -12.82 6.57
CA ALA A 37 12.13 -12.74 6.34
C ALA A 37 11.37 -12.97 7.66
N THR A 38 10.45 -12.07 7.99
CA THR A 38 9.57 -12.17 9.15
C THR A 38 8.14 -12.28 8.67
N VAL A 39 7.44 -13.33 9.08
CA VAL A 39 6.03 -13.54 8.79
C VAL A 39 5.26 -13.42 10.11
N THR A 40 4.35 -12.46 10.20
CA THR A 40 3.50 -12.26 11.37
C THR A 40 2.06 -12.58 11.04
N PHE A 41 1.49 -13.55 11.76
CA PHE A 41 0.08 -13.90 11.71
C PHE A 41 -0.67 -13.16 12.81
N SER A 42 -1.84 -12.60 12.50
CA SER A 42 -2.70 -11.95 13.47
C SER A 42 -4.16 -12.26 13.15
N ILE A 43 -4.87 -12.92 14.05
CA ILE A 43 -6.32 -13.13 13.92
C ILE A 43 -7.06 -12.05 14.71
N GLN A 44 -7.96 -11.34 14.03
CA GLN A 44 -8.87 -10.36 14.62
C GLN A 44 -10.32 -10.74 14.31
N LYS A 45 -10.97 -11.45 15.23
CA LYS A 45 -12.36 -11.94 15.09
C LYS A 45 -12.54 -12.78 13.82
N HIS A 46 -13.13 -12.20 12.77
CA HIS A 46 -13.40 -12.85 11.48
C HIS A 46 -12.33 -12.57 10.42
N PHE A 47 -11.40 -11.64 10.69
CA PHE A 47 -10.34 -11.28 9.76
C PHE A 47 -9.02 -11.87 10.18
N HIS A 48 -8.38 -12.56 9.25
CA HIS A 48 -7.04 -13.08 9.36
C HIS A 48 -6.11 -12.14 8.62
N LYS A 49 -5.18 -11.55 9.37
CA LYS A 49 -4.19 -10.63 8.85
C LYS A 49 -2.83 -11.32 8.83
N VAL A 50 -2.13 -11.22 7.71
CA VAL A 50 -0.77 -11.73 7.54
C VAL A 50 0.11 -10.60 7.05
N ASP A 51 1.11 -10.26 7.86
CA ASP A 51 2.13 -9.27 7.52
C ASP A 51 3.44 -9.99 7.21
N VAL A 52 3.95 -9.80 5.99
CA VAL A 52 5.22 -10.39 5.56
C VAL A 52 6.22 -9.27 5.31
N LEU A 53 7.36 -9.34 6.01
CA LEU A 53 8.47 -8.40 5.90
C LEU A 53 9.71 -9.14 5.40
N ILE A 54 10.22 -8.78 4.23
CA ILE A 54 11.43 -9.38 3.65
C ILE A 54 12.50 -8.30 3.51
N ARG A 55 13.68 -8.56 4.07
CA ARG A 55 14.88 -7.74 3.89
C ARG A 55 15.78 -8.38 2.83
N ALA A 56 15.95 -7.70 1.70
CA ALA A 56 16.81 -8.16 0.61
C ALA A 56 17.69 -7.02 0.06
N ASN A 57 19.02 -7.21 0.04
CA ASN A 57 20.00 -6.26 -0.53
C ASN A 57 19.79 -4.78 -0.12
N GLY A 58 19.54 -4.51 1.17
CA GLY A 58 19.33 -3.14 1.67
C GLY A 58 17.98 -2.52 1.29
N THR A 59 17.07 -3.29 0.68
CA THR A 59 15.67 -2.91 0.45
C THR A 59 14.76 -3.74 1.35
N VAL A 60 13.75 -3.09 1.91
CA VAL A 60 12.72 -3.73 2.72
C VAL A 60 11.46 -3.85 1.86
N LEU A 61 10.95 -5.07 1.75
CA LEU A 61 9.70 -5.40 1.09
C LEU A 61 8.68 -5.75 2.16
N GLN A 62 7.50 -5.14 2.09
CA GLN A 62 6.42 -5.42 3.00
C GLN A 62 5.13 -5.63 2.21
N ALA A 63 4.39 -6.66 2.59
CA ALA A 63 3.04 -6.87 2.11
C ALA A 63 2.14 -7.32 3.26
N GLU A 64 0.89 -6.89 3.18
CA GLU A 64 -0.19 -7.36 4.04
C GLU A 64 -1.25 -8.09 3.21
N GLY A 65 -1.77 -9.19 3.76
CA GLY A 65 -2.96 -9.89 3.27
C GLY A 65 -4.01 -9.90 4.37
N VAL A 66 -5.25 -9.57 4.01
CA VAL A 66 -6.38 -9.52 4.96
C VAL A 66 -7.56 -10.23 4.34
N THR A 67 -7.87 -11.40 4.86
CA THR A 67 -8.98 -12.22 4.35
C THR A 67 -9.68 -12.94 5.51
N GLU A 68 -10.69 -13.76 5.22
CA GLU A 68 -11.41 -14.55 6.22
C GLU A 68 -10.67 -15.86 6.59
N GLU A 69 -9.64 -16.25 5.83
CA GLU A 69 -8.89 -17.50 6.02
C GLU A 69 -7.37 -17.30 5.95
N LEU A 70 -6.62 -17.95 6.85
CA LEU A 70 -5.16 -17.76 6.97
C LEU A 70 -4.40 -18.11 5.69
N TYR A 71 -4.77 -19.22 5.02
CA TYR A 71 -4.13 -19.65 3.77
C TYR A 71 -4.35 -18.64 2.64
N ALA A 72 -5.57 -18.12 2.52
CA ALA A 72 -5.89 -17.08 1.55
C ALA A 72 -5.11 -15.79 1.83
N SER A 73 -4.95 -15.40 3.11
CA SER A 73 -4.18 -14.21 3.48
C SER A 73 -2.69 -14.37 3.13
N ILE A 74 -2.13 -15.57 3.31
CA ILE A 74 -0.75 -15.88 2.86
C ILE A 74 -0.65 -15.71 1.36
N ASP A 75 -1.58 -16.27 0.59
CA ASP A 75 -1.55 -16.21 -0.86
C ASP A 75 -1.69 -14.77 -1.39
N GLU A 76 -2.55 -13.97 -0.77
CA GLU A 76 -2.70 -12.56 -1.09
C GLU A 76 -1.41 -11.76 -0.81
N ALA A 77 -0.81 -11.95 0.37
CA ALA A 77 0.46 -11.33 0.72
C ALA A 77 1.60 -11.77 -0.23
N THR A 78 1.62 -13.05 -0.60
CA THR A 78 2.58 -13.62 -1.54
C THR A 78 2.40 -13.01 -2.93
N ALA A 79 1.17 -12.86 -3.43
CA ALA A 79 0.91 -12.26 -4.73
C ALA A 79 1.38 -10.79 -4.79
N LYS A 80 1.14 -10.01 -3.72
CA LYS A 80 1.64 -8.63 -3.61
C LYS A 80 3.16 -8.59 -3.58
N LEU A 81 3.82 -9.50 -2.86
CA LEU A 81 5.28 -9.60 -2.83
C LEU A 81 5.88 -9.99 -4.19
N ASP A 82 5.24 -10.88 -4.96
CA ASP A 82 5.73 -11.28 -6.30
C ASP A 82 5.73 -10.08 -7.25
N LYS A 83 4.66 -9.28 -7.23
CA LYS A 83 4.58 -8.03 -8.00
C LYS A 83 5.72 -7.07 -7.61
N GLN A 84 5.95 -6.85 -6.31
CA GLN A 84 7.03 -5.97 -5.85
C GLN A 84 8.43 -6.50 -6.21
N ALA A 85 8.66 -7.81 -6.09
CA ALA A 85 9.93 -8.45 -6.40
C ALA A 85 10.29 -8.34 -7.90
N ARG A 86 9.30 -8.55 -8.80
CA ARG A 86 9.48 -8.37 -10.25
C ARG A 86 9.85 -6.93 -10.60
N ARG A 87 9.11 -5.95 -10.07
CA ARG A 87 9.40 -4.51 -10.29
C ARG A 87 10.81 -4.12 -9.86
N LEU A 88 11.31 -4.64 -8.73
CA LEU A 88 12.68 -4.37 -8.29
C LEU A 88 13.74 -4.96 -9.23
N LYS A 89 13.48 -6.13 -9.82
CA LYS A 89 14.35 -6.74 -10.83
C LYS A 89 14.35 -5.91 -12.12
N ASP A 90 13.20 -5.44 -12.55
CA ASP A 90 13.06 -4.60 -13.75
C ASP A 90 13.74 -3.24 -13.56
N LYS A 91 13.62 -2.61 -12.39
CA LYS A 91 14.31 -1.36 -12.05
C LYS A 91 15.84 -1.49 -12.03
N LYS A 92 16.37 -2.62 -11.56
CA LYS A 92 17.82 -2.90 -11.59
C LYS A 92 18.31 -3.19 -13.01
N THR A 93 17.47 -3.79 -13.84
CA THR A 93 17.78 -4.07 -15.26
C THR A 93 17.68 -2.82 -16.12
N SER A 94 16.69 -1.95 -15.88
CA SER A 94 16.50 -0.68 -16.61
C SER A 94 17.61 0.32 -16.29
N ARG A 95 18.09 0.39 -15.04
CA ARG A 95 19.27 1.18 -14.69
C ARG A 95 20.55 0.70 -15.36
N ARG A 96 20.66 -0.60 -15.70
CA ARG A 96 21.77 -1.11 -16.52
C ARG A 96 21.60 -0.84 -18.02
N LYS A 97 20.37 -0.59 -18.48
CA LYS A 97 20.07 -0.34 -19.91
C LYS A 97 19.93 1.16 -20.24
N GLY A 98 19.77 2.01 -19.23
CA GLY A 98 19.55 3.46 -19.38
C GLY A 98 20.80 4.33 -19.57
N ASP A 99 22.01 3.76 -19.54
CA ASP A 99 23.25 4.48 -19.83
C ASP A 99 23.67 4.44 -21.32
N ALA A 100 22.84 3.82 -22.18
CA ALA A 100 23.18 3.59 -23.59
C ALA A 100 22.06 4.04 -24.57
N GLY A 101 21.48 5.23 -24.39
CA GLY A 101 20.47 5.70 -25.34
C GLY A 101 19.90 7.09 -25.08
N LYS A 102 20.75 8.12 -25.18
CA LYS A 102 20.30 9.51 -25.31
C LYS A 102 19.72 9.75 -26.72
N ASN A 103 18.56 10.41 -26.75
CA ASN A 103 18.07 11.41 -27.73
C ASN A 103 16.91 11.05 -28.68
N LYS A 104 16.01 12.05 -28.77
CA LYS A 104 14.94 12.36 -29.75
C LYS A 104 13.63 11.60 -29.55
N GLY A 105 12.45 12.24 -29.54
CA GLY A 105 12.07 13.62 -29.83
C GLY A 105 10.57 13.80 -29.58
N GLU A 106 10.14 15.06 -29.58
CA GLU A 106 8.81 15.60 -29.27
C GLU A 106 7.65 15.03 -30.11
N ALA A 107 6.44 14.97 -29.51
CA ALA A 107 5.18 15.59 -29.98
C ALA A 107 3.92 14.82 -29.52
N LEU A 108 3.06 15.49 -28.73
CA LEU A 108 1.60 15.27 -28.71
C LEU A 108 0.97 16.02 -29.91
N PRO A 109 -0.36 15.92 -30.22
CA PRO A 109 -1.46 15.15 -29.60
C PRO A 109 -2.37 14.42 -30.65
N THR A 110 -3.19 13.44 -30.24
CA THR A 110 -4.55 13.26 -30.83
C THR A 110 -5.45 12.42 -29.90
N ALA A 111 -6.65 12.93 -29.65
CA ALA A 111 -7.73 12.30 -28.89
C ALA A 111 -8.35 11.12 -29.66
N THR A 112 -8.70 10.04 -28.95
CA THR A 112 -9.87 9.15 -29.20
C THR A 112 -10.03 8.21 -27.99
N THR A 113 -11.11 8.37 -27.24
CA THR A 113 -11.76 7.28 -26.46
C THR A 113 -12.92 6.74 -27.31
N PRO A 114 -13.57 5.61 -26.99
CA PRO A 114 -13.36 4.66 -25.89
C PRO A 114 -13.33 3.17 -26.35
N SER A 115 -12.58 2.30 -25.67
CA SER A 115 -12.99 0.89 -25.49
C SER A 115 -12.16 0.18 -24.44
N GLU A 116 -12.91 -0.53 -23.61
CA GLU A 116 -12.56 -1.50 -22.58
C GLU A 116 -11.24 -2.26 -22.82
N VAL A 117 -10.31 -2.08 -21.88
CA VAL A 117 -9.21 -3.02 -21.63
C VAL A 117 -9.06 -3.14 -20.12
N GLY A 118 -9.05 -4.39 -19.67
CA GLY A 118 -9.11 -4.80 -18.29
C GLY A 118 -8.15 -4.04 -17.38
N ASP A 119 -8.65 -3.77 -16.18
CA ASP A 119 -8.03 -3.00 -15.11
C ASP A 119 -6.77 -3.72 -14.59
N GLU A 120 -5.69 -3.65 -15.35
CA GLU A 120 -4.33 -3.81 -14.85
C GLU A 120 -4.02 -2.59 -13.98
N VAL A 121 -4.44 -2.65 -12.71
CA VAL A 121 -4.02 -1.68 -11.69
C VAL A 121 -2.51 -1.78 -11.49
N SER A 122 -1.78 -1.04 -12.32
CA SER A 122 -0.46 -0.54 -12.06
C SER A 122 -0.52 0.24 -10.75
N GLU A 123 -0.02 -0.32 -9.66
CA GLU A 123 0.32 0.47 -8.44
C GLU A 123 1.53 1.39 -8.70
N ASP A 124 1.60 2.04 -9.86
CA ASP A 124 2.26 3.34 -9.90
C ASP A 124 1.38 4.22 -9.03
N VAL A 125 1.95 4.83 -7.98
CA VAL A 125 1.23 5.81 -7.17
C VAL A 125 0.93 6.97 -8.10
N THR A 126 -0.24 6.92 -8.75
CA THR A 126 -0.73 7.99 -9.59
C THR A 126 -1.12 9.11 -8.64
N ILE A 127 -0.28 10.13 -8.58
CA ILE A 127 -0.63 11.36 -7.86
C ILE A 127 -1.67 12.07 -8.72
N ILE A 128 -2.94 11.83 -8.41
CA ILE A 128 -4.05 12.58 -8.99
C ILE A 128 -4.06 13.94 -8.31
N ARG A 129 -3.82 15.00 -9.07
CA ARG A 129 -3.96 16.38 -8.59
C ARG A 129 -5.43 16.76 -8.74
N GLN A 130 -6.06 17.10 -7.64
CA GLN A 130 -7.43 17.58 -7.62
C GLN A 130 -7.43 18.94 -6.95
N ASP A 131 -7.79 19.96 -7.73
CA ASP A 131 -7.98 21.31 -7.21
C ASP A 131 -9.41 21.39 -6.67
N PHE A 132 -9.55 21.83 -5.42
CA PHE A 132 -10.85 22.04 -4.79
C PHE A 132 -10.93 23.46 -4.27
N GLU A 133 -11.96 24.19 -4.69
CA GLU A 133 -12.31 25.48 -4.11
C GLU A 133 -13.01 25.26 -2.76
N MET A 134 -12.25 25.32 -1.68
CA MET A 134 -12.80 25.11 -0.33
C MET A 134 -13.14 26.43 0.33
N LYS A 135 -14.39 26.55 0.78
CA LYS A 135 -14.81 27.65 1.66
C LYS A 135 -14.35 27.36 3.10
N PRO A 136 -13.93 28.39 3.87
CA PRO A 136 -13.59 28.20 5.27
C PRO A 136 -14.79 27.66 6.04
N MET A 137 -14.60 26.60 6.82
CA MET A 137 -15.63 25.97 7.64
C MET A 137 -15.05 25.51 8.99
N PRO A 138 -15.85 25.43 10.06
CA PRO A 138 -15.42 24.90 11.35
C PRO A 138 -15.27 23.37 11.32
N PRO A 139 -14.47 22.78 12.23
CA PRO A 139 -14.23 21.33 12.28
C PRO A 139 -15.50 20.48 12.41
N ASP A 140 -16.49 20.97 13.16
CA ASP A 140 -17.76 20.27 13.38
C ASP A 140 -18.58 20.16 12.09
N GLU A 141 -18.59 21.22 11.28
CA GLU A 141 -19.26 21.24 9.97
C GLU A 141 -18.49 20.38 8.96
N ALA A 142 -17.16 20.40 9.03
CA ALA A 142 -16.30 19.53 8.22
C ALA A 142 -16.58 18.04 8.50
N ALA A 143 -16.86 17.67 9.75
CA ALA A 143 -17.21 16.29 10.12
C ALA A 143 -18.54 15.86 9.48
N MET A 144 -19.55 16.75 9.48
CA MET A 144 -20.83 16.48 8.83
C MET A 144 -20.69 16.35 7.31
N GLN A 145 -19.87 17.19 6.70
CA GLN A 145 -19.60 17.16 5.26
C GLN A 145 -18.89 15.86 4.85
N LEU A 146 -17.90 15.41 5.64
CA LEU A 146 -17.21 14.12 5.42
C LEU A 146 -18.19 12.93 5.43
N ASP A 147 -19.21 12.96 6.29
CA ASP A 147 -20.25 11.91 6.33
C ASP A 147 -21.27 12.04 5.18
N LEU A 148 -21.53 13.26 4.69
CA LEU A 148 -22.43 13.51 3.56
C LEU A 148 -21.79 13.13 2.21
N GLU A 149 -20.49 13.38 2.06
CA GLU A 149 -19.70 13.01 0.89
C GLU A 149 -19.30 11.54 0.96
N ALA A 150 -20.29 10.69 0.67
CA ALA A 150 -20.13 9.24 0.69
C ALA A 150 -18.95 8.78 -0.17
N GLY A 151 -17.92 8.21 0.47
CA GLY A 151 -16.76 7.60 -0.18
C GLY A 151 -15.42 8.25 0.13
N MET A 152 -15.37 9.33 0.91
CA MET A 152 -14.10 9.91 1.37
C MET A 152 -13.75 9.48 2.80
N ASP A 153 -12.54 8.93 2.99
CA ASP A 153 -12.02 8.58 4.32
C ASP A 153 -11.42 9.79 5.06
N PHE A 154 -11.06 10.84 4.31
CA PHE A 154 -10.49 12.08 4.81
C PHE A 154 -10.91 13.27 3.93
N MET A 155 -10.94 14.46 4.53
CA MET A 155 -11.23 15.72 3.85
C MET A 155 -10.27 16.80 4.35
N VAL A 156 -9.72 17.57 3.42
CA VAL A 156 -8.96 18.78 3.71
C VAL A 156 -9.95 19.95 3.74
N PHE A 157 -9.77 20.90 4.65
CA PHE A 157 -10.59 22.12 4.71
C PHE A 157 -9.77 23.27 5.31
N THR A 158 -10.20 24.50 5.09
CA THR A 158 -9.64 25.65 5.81
C THR A 158 -10.44 25.86 7.08
N ASN A 159 -9.80 25.69 8.24
CA ASN A 159 -10.47 25.90 9.52
C ASN A 159 -10.80 27.40 9.68
N SER A 160 -12.09 27.72 9.87
CA SER A 160 -12.55 29.10 10.02
C SER A 160 -12.02 29.80 11.28
N GLU A 161 -11.65 29.05 12.31
CA GLU A 161 -11.15 29.59 13.58
C GLU A 161 -9.66 29.94 13.51
N THR A 162 -8.86 29.08 12.86
CA THR A 162 -7.40 29.24 12.78
C THR A 162 -6.95 29.87 11.47
N GLY A 163 -7.79 29.87 10.43
CA GLY A 163 -7.46 30.31 9.08
C GLY A 163 -6.46 29.39 8.36
N LEU A 164 -6.15 28.22 8.92
CA LEU A 164 -5.16 27.28 8.41
C LEU A 164 -5.82 26.05 7.77
N PHE A 165 -5.12 25.46 6.80
CA PHE A 165 -5.53 24.17 6.22
C PHE A 165 -5.45 23.08 7.28
N SER A 166 -6.56 22.40 7.51
CA SER A 166 -6.69 21.29 8.44
C SER A 166 -7.23 20.07 7.71
N VAL A 167 -6.96 18.87 8.24
CA VAL A 167 -7.45 17.61 7.67
C VAL A 167 -8.29 16.90 8.71
N ILE A 168 -9.53 16.58 8.37
CA ILE A 168 -10.39 15.70 9.17
C ILE A 168 -10.46 14.33 8.52
N TYR A 169 -10.46 13.26 9.32
CA TYR A 169 -10.54 11.88 8.84
C TYR A 169 -11.33 11.00 9.79
N LYS A 170 -11.91 9.93 9.24
CA LYS A 170 -12.68 8.96 10.03
C LYS A 170 -11.73 7.95 10.67
N ARG A 171 -11.79 7.80 11.99
CA ARG A 171 -10.99 6.82 12.72
C ARG A 171 -11.69 5.47 12.75
N LYS A 172 -10.90 4.41 12.98
CA LYS A 172 -11.40 3.02 13.10
C LYS A 172 -12.33 2.79 14.31
N ASP A 173 -12.28 3.69 15.29
CA ASP A 173 -13.14 3.68 16.49
C ASP A 173 -14.51 4.35 16.24
N GLY A 174 -14.77 4.84 15.03
CA GLY A 174 -16.01 5.56 14.68
C GLY A 174 -16.00 7.04 15.05
N ASN A 175 -14.92 7.52 15.69
CA ASN A 175 -14.75 8.94 16.00
C ASN A 175 -14.04 9.67 14.86
N TYR A 176 -13.99 11.00 14.96
CA TYR A 176 -13.26 11.86 14.01
C TYR A 176 -11.88 12.21 14.55
N GLY A 177 -10.88 12.19 13.67
CA GLY A 177 -9.54 12.71 13.93
C GLY A 177 -9.33 14.03 13.19
N LEU A 178 -8.81 15.03 13.89
CA LEU A 178 -8.43 16.32 13.32
C LEU A 178 -6.90 16.44 13.30
N VAL A 179 -6.34 16.84 12.16
CA VAL A 179 -4.91 17.14 11.98
C VAL A 179 -4.78 18.62 11.62
N GLU A 180 -4.09 19.36 12.48
CA GLU A 180 -3.84 20.78 12.30
C GLU A 180 -2.33 21.05 12.15
N PRO A 181 -1.93 21.92 11.22
CA PRO A 181 -0.54 22.32 11.08
C PRO A 181 -0.18 23.30 12.21
N VAL A 182 0.72 22.88 13.09
CA VAL A 182 1.29 23.76 14.11
C VAL A 182 2.59 24.34 13.56
N ALA A 183 2.61 25.65 13.28
CA ALA A 183 3.87 26.34 12.97
C ALA A 183 4.76 26.32 14.22
N LYS A 184 6.02 25.92 14.05
CA LYS A 184 7.02 25.90 15.12
C LYS A 184 7.94 27.09 15.03
#